data_AF-A0A6V7JY28-F1
#
_entry.id   AF-A0A6V7JY28-F1
#
_cell.length_a   1.000
_cell.length_b   1.000
_cell.length_c   1.000
_cell.angle_alpha   90.00
_cell.angle_beta   90.00
_cell.angle_gamma   90.00
#
_symmetry.space_group_name_H-M   'P 1'
#
loop_
_entity.id
_entity.type
_entity.pdbx_description
1 polymer ?
#
loop_
_entity_poly.entity_id
_entity_poly.type
_entity_poly.pdbx_seq_one_letter_code
_entity_poly.pdbx_strand_id
1 'polypeptide(L)'
;SPGAPGLPGEKGMDGPPGFPGAPGQKGEPGFPGAPGQAGLPGLEGPIGPPGLPGLTGPAGIPGLRGAPGAPCEQAPDYLTGILLVRHSQSQSVPSCEPGHIKLWEGYSLLYTDGDERAHSQDL
;
A
#
# COMPACT_ATOMS: atom_id res chain seq x y z
N SER A 1 -79.72 44.62 105.08
CA SER A 1 -79.91 43.15 105.10
C SER A 1 -79.77 42.64 103.67
N PRO A 2 -78.86 41.71 103.33
CA PRO A 2 -78.82 41.19 101.96
C PRO A 2 -79.97 40.19 101.72
N GLY A 3 -80.68 40.36 100.59
CA GLY A 3 -81.85 39.56 100.19
C GLY A 3 -81.50 38.20 99.57
N ALA A 4 -82.50 37.31 99.51
CA ALA A 4 -82.37 35.95 98.99
C ALA A 4 -81.84 35.94 97.53
N PRO A 5 -80.90 35.05 97.18
CA PRO A 5 -80.35 35.00 95.83
C PRO A 5 -81.43 34.68 94.78
N GLY A 6 -81.36 35.38 93.65
CA GLY A 6 -82.25 35.14 92.51
C GLY A 6 -82.06 33.73 91.92
N LEU A 7 -83.12 33.24 91.26
CA LEU A 7 -83.10 31.97 90.54
C LEU A 7 -81.97 31.97 89.49
N PRO A 8 -81.28 30.84 89.28
CA PRO A 8 -80.29 30.73 88.21
C PRO A 8 -80.92 31.04 86.86
N GLY A 9 -80.23 31.82 86.04
CA GLY A 9 -80.68 32.12 84.68
C GLY A 9 -80.79 30.86 83.82
N GLU A 10 -81.69 30.90 82.84
CA GLU A 10 -81.79 29.84 81.84
C GLU A 10 -80.45 29.64 81.10
N LYS A 11 -80.14 28.39 80.76
CA LYS A 11 -78.94 28.07 80.00
C LYS A 11 -79.05 28.70 78.62
N GLY A 12 -78.03 29.45 78.22
CA GLY A 12 -77.96 30.04 76.88
C GLY A 12 -78.03 28.99 75.76
N MET A 13 -78.57 29.38 74.62
CA MET A 13 -78.57 28.57 73.40
C MET A 13 -77.14 28.30 72.93
N ASP A 14 -76.92 27.16 72.28
CA ASP A 14 -75.64 26.85 71.64
C ASP A 14 -75.33 27.88 70.55
N GLY A 15 -74.05 28.25 70.45
CA GLY A 15 -73.59 29.18 69.43
C GLY A 15 -73.74 28.60 68.02
N PRO A 16 -73.84 29.46 66.98
CA PRO A 16 -73.86 29.00 65.60
C PRO A 16 -72.56 28.26 65.25
N PRO A 17 -72.58 27.32 64.29
CA PRO A 17 -71.37 26.68 63.78
C PRO A 17 -70.36 27.72 63.28
N GLY A 18 -69.07 27.43 63.47
CA GLY A 18 -67.99 28.26 62.95
C GLY A 18 -67.98 28.32 61.41
N PHE A 19 -67.45 29.40 60.86
CA PHE A 19 -67.28 29.53 59.41
C PHE A 19 -66.26 28.51 58.86
N PRO A 20 -66.43 28.05 57.60
CA PRO A 20 -65.40 27.25 56.94
C PRO A 20 -64.05 27.95 56.92
N GLY A 21 -62.97 27.19 57.06
CA GLY A 21 -61.62 27.72 56.94
C GLY A 21 -61.33 28.29 55.55
N ALA A 22 -60.46 29.29 55.47
CA ALA A 22 -60.02 29.84 54.19
C ALA A 22 -59.27 28.78 53.35
N PRO A 23 -59.37 28.81 52.01
CA PRO A 23 -58.58 27.95 51.15
C PRO A 23 -57.07 28.09 51.43
N GLY A 24 -56.34 26.98 51.35
CA GLY A 24 -54.88 27.00 51.50
C GLY A 24 -54.20 27.84 50.42
N GLN A 25 -53.05 28.43 50.75
CA GLN A 25 -52.26 29.16 49.77
C GLN A 25 -51.72 28.23 48.67
N LYS A 26 -51.65 28.74 47.45
CA LYS A 26 -51.03 28.03 46.32
C LYS A 26 -49.54 27.80 46.62
N GLY A 27 -49.04 26.60 46.36
CA GLY A 27 -47.63 26.29 46.50
C GLY A 27 -46.74 27.17 45.60
N GLU A 28 -45.50 27.39 46.04
CA GLU A 28 -44.51 28.14 45.28
C GLU A 28 -44.13 27.42 43.96
N PRO A 29 -43.73 28.17 42.91
CA PRO A 29 -43.15 27.56 41.71
C PRO A 29 -41.91 26.73 42.02
N GLY A 30 -41.74 25.63 41.28
CA GLY A 30 -40.51 24.83 41.38
C GLY A 30 -39.27 25.60 40.92
N PHE A 31 -38.10 25.19 41.41
CA PHE A 31 -36.82 25.77 41.00
C PHE A 31 -36.50 25.47 39.52
N PRO A 32 -35.76 26.37 38.83
CA PRO A 32 -35.20 26.08 37.51
C PRO A 32 -34.33 24.81 37.53
N GLY A 33 -34.33 24.07 36.43
CA GLY A 33 -33.45 22.92 36.25
C GLY A 33 -31.97 23.33 36.24
N ALA A 34 -31.09 22.40 36.62
CA ALA A 34 -29.65 22.61 36.56
C ALA A 34 -29.17 22.81 35.10
N PRO A 35 -28.10 23.58 34.87
CA PRO A 35 -27.46 23.67 33.56
C PRO A 35 -27.05 22.30 33.02
N GLY A 36 -27.13 22.12 31.70
CA GLY A 36 -26.62 20.92 31.05
C GLY A 36 -25.11 20.75 31.25
N GLN A 37 -24.63 19.51 31.16
CA GLN A 37 -23.19 19.23 31.21
C GLN A 37 -22.48 19.78 29.97
N ALA A 38 -21.20 20.14 30.12
CA ALA A 38 -20.36 20.51 28.99
C ALA A 38 -20.23 19.34 27.99
N GLY A 39 -20.13 19.66 26.70
CA GLY A 39 -19.87 18.65 25.68
C GLY A 39 -18.51 17.99 25.88
N LEU A 40 -18.37 16.76 25.37
CA LEU A 40 -17.10 16.05 25.34
C LEU A 40 -16.08 16.77 24.43
N PRO A 41 -14.77 16.67 24.72
CA PRO A 41 -13.73 17.12 23.80
C PRO A 41 -13.89 16.46 22.42
N GLY A 42 -13.46 17.18 21.38
CA GLY A 42 -13.38 16.61 20.03
C GLY A 42 -12.42 15.43 19.96
N LEU A 43 -12.64 14.55 18.97
CA LEU A 43 -11.72 13.43 18.70
C LEU A 43 -10.37 13.94 18.20
N GLU A 44 -9.31 13.18 18.46
CA GLU A 44 -7.99 13.42 17.88
C GLU A 44 -8.06 13.35 16.34
N GLY A 45 -7.26 14.19 15.67
CA GLY A 45 -7.16 14.16 14.21
C GLY A 45 -6.53 12.85 13.71
N PRO A 46 -6.72 12.50 12.43
CA PRO A 46 -6.09 11.33 11.85
C PRO A 46 -4.56 11.49 11.76
N ILE A 47 -3.84 10.37 11.83
CA ILE A 47 -2.40 10.30 11.54
C ILE A 47 -2.16 10.77 10.09
N GLY A 48 -1.12 11.59 9.88
CA GLY A 48 -0.73 12.04 8.54
C GLY A 48 -0.31 10.88 7.61
N PRO A 49 -0.30 11.11 6.29
CA PRO A 49 0.12 10.08 5.34
C PRO A 49 1.61 9.72 5.49
N PRO A 50 2.04 8.51 5.09
CA PRO A 50 3.45 8.16 4.99
C PRO A 50 4.24 9.13 4.10
N GLY A 51 5.54 9.28 4.38
CA GLY A 51 6.45 10.04 3.52
C GLY A 51 6.59 9.42 2.12
N LEU A 52 7.03 10.22 1.15
CA LEU A 52 7.32 9.74 -0.21
C LEU A 52 8.53 8.77 -0.21
N PRO A 53 8.58 7.80 -1.13
CA PRO A 53 9.76 6.98 -1.35
C PRO A 53 11.01 7.83 -1.64
N GLY A 54 12.18 7.31 -1.26
CA GLY A 54 13.46 7.93 -1.63
C GLY A 54 13.69 7.94 -3.14
N LEU A 55 14.54 8.86 -3.60
CA LEU A 55 14.92 8.93 -5.02
C LEU A 55 15.75 7.70 -5.41
N THR A 56 15.56 7.22 -6.64
CA THR A 56 16.43 6.20 -7.24
C THR A 56 17.87 6.69 -7.27
N GLY A 57 18.82 5.81 -6.93
CA GLY A 57 20.24 6.12 -7.02
C GLY A 57 20.69 6.44 -8.45
N PRO A 58 21.82 7.13 -8.64
CA PRO A 58 22.37 7.41 -9.96
C PRO A 58 22.73 6.11 -10.70
N ALA A 59 22.71 6.16 -12.04
CA ALA A 59 23.20 5.07 -12.86
C ALA A 59 24.69 4.80 -12.58
N GLY A 60 25.11 3.53 -12.69
CA GLY A 60 26.52 3.15 -12.60
C GLY A 60 27.34 3.77 -13.73
N ILE A 61 28.64 3.93 -13.50
CA ILE A 61 29.58 4.37 -14.54
C ILE A 61 29.70 3.31 -15.65
N PRO A 62 29.80 3.70 -16.94
CA PRO A 62 30.09 2.77 -18.02
C PRO A 62 31.38 1.97 -17.75
N GLY A 63 31.40 0.72 -18.17
CA GLY A 63 32.60 -0.11 -18.10
C GLY A 63 33.75 0.47 -18.94
N LEU A 64 34.99 0.14 -18.57
CA LEU A 64 36.17 0.52 -19.34
C LEU A 64 36.12 -0.11 -20.73
N ARG A 65 36.64 0.62 -21.73
CA ARG A 65 36.84 0.09 -23.08
C ARG A 65 37.78 -1.12 -23.01
N GLY A 66 37.44 -2.20 -23.70
CA GLY A 66 38.33 -3.36 -23.85
C GLY A 66 39.65 -2.98 -24.52
N ALA A 67 40.70 -3.73 -24.24
CA ALA A 67 41.99 -3.56 -24.91
C ALA A 67 41.84 -3.75 -26.44
N PRO A 68 42.67 -3.07 -27.26
CA PRO A 68 42.77 -3.37 -28.68
C PRO A 68 43.04 -4.87 -28.91
N GLY A 69 42.46 -5.43 -29.97
CA GLY A 69 42.81 -6.79 -30.40
C GLY A 69 44.29 -6.89 -30.77
N ALA A 70 44.85 -8.09 -30.69
CA ALA A 70 46.21 -8.34 -31.16
C ALA A 70 46.34 -7.98 -32.66
N PRO A 71 47.50 -7.50 -33.12
CA PRO A 71 47.75 -7.26 -34.54
C PRO A 71 47.55 -8.56 -35.33
N CYS A 72 47.10 -8.44 -36.59
CA CYS A 72 47.10 -9.56 -37.51
C CYS A 72 48.56 -9.97 -37.76
N GLU A 73 49.05 -11.01 -37.08
CA GLU A 73 50.18 -11.76 -37.61
C GLU A 73 49.78 -12.24 -39.02
N GLN A 74 50.71 -12.14 -39.96
CA GLN A 74 50.52 -12.43 -41.37
C GLN A 74 49.79 -13.77 -41.50
N ALA A 75 48.48 -13.72 -41.74
CA ALA A 75 47.71 -14.90 -42.04
C ALA A 75 48.39 -15.51 -43.28
N PRO A 76 48.75 -16.80 -43.25
CA PRO A 76 49.16 -17.47 -44.48
C PRO A 76 48.04 -17.25 -45.48
N ASP A 77 48.41 -16.69 -46.63
CA ASP A 77 47.49 -16.40 -47.70
C ASP A 77 46.65 -17.65 -47.99
N TYR A 78 45.34 -17.58 -47.76
CA TYR A 78 44.42 -18.71 -47.98
C TYR A 78 44.41 -19.16 -49.45
N LEU A 79 44.96 -18.33 -50.35
CA LEU A 79 45.14 -18.64 -51.77
C LEU A 79 46.35 -19.55 -52.04
N THR A 80 47.26 -19.72 -51.07
CA THR A 80 48.39 -20.67 -51.15
C THR A 80 48.13 -21.88 -50.25
N GLY A 81 47.47 -22.91 -50.79
CA GLY A 81 47.24 -24.17 -50.07
C GLY A 81 46.02 -24.95 -50.54
N ILE A 82 45.67 -25.98 -49.77
CA ILE A 82 44.42 -26.75 -49.92
C ILE A 82 43.52 -26.40 -48.74
N LEU A 83 42.25 -26.14 -49.01
CA LEU A 83 41.24 -25.95 -47.96
C LEU A 83 40.69 -27.31 -47.52
N LEU A 84 40.79 -27.60 -46.22
CA LEU A 84 40.16 -28.76 -45.60
C LEU A 84 39.02 -28.30 -44.69
N VAL A 85 37.82 -28.80 -44.95
CA VAL A 85 36.64 -28.60 -44.10
C VAL A 85 36.43 -29.84 -43.24
N ARG A 86 36.04 -29.67 -41.97
CA ARG A 86 35.72 -30.79 -41.07
C ARG A 86 34.43 -30.51 -40.33
N HIS A 87 33.59 -31.53 -40.23
CA HIS A 87 32.32 -31.52 -39.53
C HIS A 87 32.43 -32.40 -38.28
N SER A 88 32.13 -31.85 -37.10
CA SER A 88 32.20 -32.61 -35.84
C SER A 88 30.97 -33.46 -35.58
N GLN A 89 29.85 -33.19 -36.28
CA GLN A 89 28.54 -33.79 -36.05
C GLN A 89 28.10 -33.74 -34.57
N SER A 90 28.59 -32.74 -33.83
CA SER A 90 28.37 -32.54 -32.40
C SER A 90 28.43 -31.04 -32.08
N GLN A 91 28.21 -30.68 -30.81
CA GLN A 91 28.33 -29.29 -30.35
C GLN A 91 29.78 -28.83 -30.17
N SER A 92 30.75 -29.75 -30.22
CA SER A 92 32.18 -29.41 -30.13
C SER A 92 32.76 -29.03 -31.48
N VAL A 93 33.68 -28.06 -31.50
CA VAL A 93 34.43 -27.67 -32.70
C VAL A 93 35.47 -28.76 -33.03
N PRO A 94 35.53 -29.27 -34.28
CA PRO A 94 36.52 -30.29 -34.64
C PRO A 94 37.94 -29.70 -34.63
N SER A 95 38.92 -30.47 -34.19
CA SER A 95 40.33 -30.06 -34.17
C SER A 95 41.00 -30.22 -35.53
N CYS A 96 41.90 -29.30 -35.86
CA CYS A 96 42.80 -29.43 -37.01
C CYS A 96 43.87 -30.50 -36.75
N GLU A 97 44.29 -31.21 -37.80
CA GLU A 97 45.45 -32.12 -37.73
C GLU A 97 46.75 -31.32 -37.57
N PRO A 98 47.82 -31.91 -37.00
CA PRO A 98 49.13 -31.26 -36.91
C PRO A 98 49.62 -30.79 -38.29
N GLY A 99 50.05 -29.52 -38.38
CA GLY A 99 50.49 -28.90 -39.63
C GLY A 99 49.40 -28.17 -40.41
N HIS A 100 48.13 -28.30 -40.02
CA HIS A 100 47.05 -27.47 -40.57
C HIS A 100 46.88 -26.18 -39.76
N ILE A 101 46.51 -25.10 -40.43
CA ILE A 101 46.26 -23.80 -39.82
C ILE A 101 44.74 -23.57 -39.81
N LYS A 102 44.17 -23.33 -38.64
CA LYS A 102 42.74 -23.04 -38.50
C LYS A 102 42.46 -21.65 -39.05
N LEU A 103 41.62 -21.56 -40.08
CA LEU A 103 41.21 -20.29 -40.68
C LEU A 103 39.96 -19.72 -40.00
N TRP A 104 38.90 -20.52 -39.83
CA TRP A 104 37.66 -20.11 -39.15
C TRP A 104 36.95 -21.31 -38.51
N GLU A 105 35.89 -21.02 -37.73
CA GLU A 105 34.92 -22.00 -37.22
C GLU A 105 33.50 -21.51 -37.48
N GLY A 106 32.53 -22.43 -37.53
CA GLY A 106 31.13 -22.11 -37.80
C GLY A 106 30.22 -23.32 -37.73
N TYR A 107 28.97 -23.13 -38.12
CA TYR A 107 27.97 -24.20 -38.20
C TYR A 107 28.01 -24.90 -39.56
N SER A 108 27.72 -26.19 -39.55
CA SER A 108 27.65 -27.02 -40.75
C SER A 108 26.35 -26.75 -41.53
N LEU A 109 26.43 -25.96 -42.60
CA LEU A 109 25.32 -25.77 -43.53
C LEU A 109 25.28 -26.93 -44.52
N LEU A 110 24.14 -27.61 -44.64
CA LEU A 110 23.95 -28.69 -45.61
C LEU A 110 23.39 -28.18 -46.94
N TYR A 111 22.22 -27.55 -46.90
CA TYR A 111 21.56 -26.98 -48.06
C TYR A 111 20.65 -25.83 -47.65
N THR A 112 20.29 -25.00 -48.62
CA THR A 112 19.23 -24.00 -48.53
C THR A 112 18.13 -24.33 -49.52
N ASP A 113 16.87 -24.18 -49.12
CA ASP A 113 15.70 -24.33 -49.99
C ASP A 113 14.96 -23.00 -50.07
N GLY A 114 14.78 -22.50 -51.30
CA GLY A 114 14.05 -21.28 -51.57
C GLY A 114 13.44 -21.33 -52.96
N ASP A 115 12.22 -20.82 -53.10
CA ASP A 115 11.46 -20.86 -54.37
C ASP A 115 11.33 -22.29 -54.95
N GLU A 116 11.04 -23.26 -54.07
CA GLU A 116 10.93 -24.69 -54.39
C GLU A 116 12.21 -25.29 -55.01
N ARG A 117 13.37 -24.68 -54.76
CA ARG A 117 14.67 -25.11 -55.28
C ARG A 117 15.69 -25.26 -54.16
N ALA A 118 16.24 -26.46 -54.06
CA ALA A 118 17.35 -26.75 -53.17
C ALA A 118 18.70 -26.39 -53.82
N HIS A 119 19.58 -25.76 -53.04
CA HIS A 119 20.98 -25.53 -53.35
C HIS A 119 21.86 -26.07 -52.21
N SER A 120 22.77 -26.99 -52.53
CA SER A 120 23.59 -27.69 -51.54
C SER A 120 25.05 -27.21 -51.59
N GLN A 121 25.73 -27.26 -50.46
CA GLN A 121 27.18 -27.10 -50.38
C GLN A 121 27.82 -28.47 -50.20
N ASP A 122 28.94 -28.70 -50.88
CA ASP A 122 29.76 -29.89 -50.65
C ASP A 122 30.39 -29.80 -49.25
N LEU A 123 30.38 -30.91 -48.51
CA LEU A 123 30.83 -30.98 -47.12
C LEU A 123 32.29 -31.42 -47.01
#